data_AF-A0A7V9WMG6-F1
#
_entry.id   AF-A0A7V9WMG6-F1
#
_cell.length_a   1.000
_cell.length_b   1.000
_cell.length_c   1.000
_cell.angle_alpha   90.00
_cell.angle_beta   90.00
_cell.angle_gamma   90.00
#
_symmetry.space_group_name_H-M   'P 1'
#
loop_
_entity.id
_entity.type
_entity.pdbx_description
1 polymer ?
#
loop_
_entity_poly.entity_id
_entity_poly.type
_entity_poly.pdbx_seq_one_letter_code
_entity_poly.pdbx_strand_id
1 'polypeptide(L)'
;MTGTFEGHASVPANGYEPPGYDEAFEADGGPRAHYADLIACLGDVDLSDLGDRVTRLMVDQGVHFGEGQGATFRIDPIPRILEGAEWLALER
;
A
#
# COMPACT_ATOMS: atom_id res chain seq x y z
N MET A 1 -8.04 -20.45 12.14
CA MET A 1 -9.04 -19.71 11.34
C MET A 1 -8.25 -18.85 10.36
N THR A 2 -7.89 -19.41 9.21
CA THR A 2 -7.07 -18.77 8.19
C THR A 2 -7.99 -17.90 7.33
N GLY A 3 -8.00 -16.60 7.59
CA GLY A 3 -8.62 -15.64 6.68
C GLY A 3 -7.74 -15.53 5.43
N THR A 4 -8.22 -16.08 4.32
CA THR A 4 -7.64 -15.85 3.01
C THR A 4 -7.94 -14.40 2.62
N PHE A 5 -6.91 -13.58 2.47
CA PHE A 5 -7.05 -12.25 1.89
C PHE A 5 -7.26 -12.45 0.38
N GLU A 6 -8.47 -12.20 -0.10
CA GLU A 6 -8.76 -12.19 -1.53
C GLU A 6 -7.99 -11.03 -2.17
N GLY A 7 -7.12 -11.35 -3.12
CA GLY A 7 -6.33 -10.36 -3.85
C GLY A 7 -7.23 -9.35 -4.55
N HIS A 8 -6.79 -8.09 -4.57
CA HIS A 8 -7.47 -7.00 -5.27
C HIS A 8 -7.73 -7.39 -6.73
N ALA A 9 -8.99 -7.20 -7.15
CA ALA A 9 -9.46 -7.56 -8.48
C ALA A 9 -8.56 -6.98 -9.58
N SER A 10 -8.28 -7.80 -10.59
CA SER A 10 -7.60 -7.40 -11.82
C SER A 10 -8.27 -6.15 -12.41
N VAL A 11 -7.48 -5.11 -12.70
CA VAL A 11 -7.97 -3.90 -13.37
C VAL A 11 -8.56 -4.30 -14.73
N PRO A 12 -9.84 -4.02 -15.00
CA PRO A 12 -10.46 -4.36 -16.28
C PRO A 12 -9.77 -3.61 -17.42
N ALA A 13 -9.72 -4.21 -18.61
CA ALA A 13 -9.09 -3.65 -19.81
C ALA A 13 -9.75 -2.36 -20.36
N ASN A 14 -10.74 -1.81 -19.65
CA ASN A 14 -11.61 -0.75 -20.09
C ASN A 14 -11.50 0.45 -19.14
N GLY A 15 -10.34 1.08 -19.12
CA GLY A 15 -10.07 2.25 -18.28
C GLY A 15 -9.95 1.92 -16.79
N TYR A 16 -9.33 2.85 -16.06
CA TYR A 16 -9.18 2.78 -14.61
C TYR A 16 -10.40 3.45 -13.95
N GLU A 17 -11.31 2.67 -13.35
CA GLU A 17 -12.50 3.16 -12.64
C GLU A 17 -12.47 2.70 -11.17
N PRO A 18 -11.86 3.48 -10.25
CA PRO A 18 -11.82 3.12 -8.85
C PRO A 18 -13.21 3.27 -8.20
N PRO A 19 -13.56 2.43 -7.22
CA PRO A 19 -14.84 2.51 -6.50
C PRO A 19 -14.97 3.76 -5.61
N GLY A 20 -13.92 4.59 -5.52
CA GLY A 20 -13.85 5.79 -4.71
C GLY A 20 -12.73 6.73 -5.19
N TYR A 21 -12.44 7.76 -4.41
CA TYR A 21 -11.27 8.60 -4.66
C TYR A 21 -10.00 7.76 -4.52
N ASP A 22 -9.14 7.75 -5.54
CA ASP A 22 -7.85 7.10 -5.49
C ASP A 22 -6.74 8.12 -5.22
N GLU A 23 -5.94 7.82 -4.20
CA GLU A 23 -4.85 8.67 -3.74
C GLU A 23 -3.64 8.68 -4.68
N ALA A 24 -3.48 7.67 -5.55
CA ALA A 24 -2.33 7.50 -6.43
C ALA A 24 -2.60 7.86 -7.89
N PHE A 25 -3.82 7.71 -8.38
CA PHE A 25 -4.20 7.91 -9.78
C PHE A 25 -5.29 8.96 -9.95
N GLU A 26 -5.21 9.71 -11.05
CA GLU A 26 -6.27 10.58 -11.53
C GLU A 26 -7.36 9.77 -12.23
N ALA A 27 -8.51 10.41 -12.49
CA ALA A 27 -9.67 9.75 -13.12
C ALA A 27 -9.38 9.24 -14.55
N ASP A 28 -8.32 9.72 -15.21
CA ASP A 28 -7.87 9.24 -16.52
C ASP A 28 -6.86 8.08 -16.42
N GLY A 29 -6.50 7.65 -15.21
CA GLY A 29 -5.53 6.59 -14.93
C GLY A 29 -4.08 7.06 -14.89
N GLY A 30 -3.78 8.34 -15.06
CA GLY A 30 -2.44 8.89 -14.87
C GLY A 30 -2.05 8.99 -13.39
N PRO A 31 -0.78 8.82 -13.00
CA PRO A 31 -0.38 8.96 -11.61
C PRO A 31 -0.48 10.43 -11.16
N ARG A 32 -0.96 10.66 -9.94
CA ARG A 32 -0.93 11.95 -9.26
C ARG A 32 0.52 12.39 -9.05
N ALA A 33 0.76 13.70 -9.04
CA ALA A 33 2.12 14.27 -9.01
C ALA A 33 2.96 13.75 -7.83
N HIS A 34 2.41 13.68 -6.62
CA HIS A 34 3.14 13.20 -5.44
C HIS A 34 3.32 11.67 -5.40
N TYR A 35 2.61 10.92 -6.26
CA TYR A 35 2.78 9.48 -6.45
C TYR A 35 3.62 9.10 -7.67
N ALA A 36 3.87 10.02 -8.61
CA ALA A 36 4.51 9.72 -9.89
C ALA A 36 5.86 9.02 -9.72
N ASP A 37 6.74 9.55 -8.86
CA ASP A 37 8.07 8.97 -8.62
C ASP A 37 7.99 7.61 -7.92
N LEU A 38 7.03 7.42 -7.00
CA LEU A 38 6.80 6.14 -6.34
C LEU A 38 6.33 5.09 -7.35
N ILE A 39 5.32 5.40 -8.17
CA ILE A 39 4.79 4.48 -9.18
C ILE A 39 5.87 4.12 -10.20
N ALA A 40 6.68 5.10 -10.63
CA ALA A 40 7.82 4.84 -11.51
C ALA A 40 8.85 3.90 -10.87
N CYS A 41 9.20 4.13 -9.61
CA CYS A 41 10.12 3.27 -8.85
C CYS A 41 9.58 1.83 -8.70
N LEU A 42 8.28 1.68 -8.47
CA LEU A 42 7.63 0.37 -8.29
C LEU A 42 7.46 -0.41 -9.61
N GLY A 43 7.54 0.25 -10.77
CA GLY A 43 7.35 -0.39 -12.07
C GLY A 43 8.30 -1.55 -12.35
N ASP A 44 9.50 -1.54 -11.74
CA ASP A 44 10.52 -2.59 -11.87
C ASP A 44 10.61 -3.51 -10.64
N VAL A 45 9.69 -3.38 -9.67
CA VAL A 45 9.71 -4.11 -8.39
C VAL A 45 8.71 -5.26 -8.39
N ASP A 46 9.16 -6.44 -7.99
CA ASP A 46 8.25 -7.54 -7.63
C ASP A 46 7.56 -7.21 -6.29
N LEU A 47 6.29 -6.81 -6.37
CA LEU A 47 5.50 -6.42 -5.21
C LEU A 47 5.24 -7.57 -4.23
N SER A 48 5.25 -8.82 -4.70
CA SER A 48 5.11 -9.99 -3.82
C SER A 48 6.38 -10.17 -2.99
N ASP A 49 7.55 -10.13 -3.63
CA ASP A 49 8.83 -10.20 -2.91
C ASP A 49 8.99 -9.02 -1.95
N LEU A 50 8.61 -7.81 -2.37
CA LEU A 50 8.60 -6.63 -1.50
C LEU A 50 7.73 -6.86 -0.25
N GLY A 51 6.52 -7.38 -0.43
CA GLY A 51 5.61 -7.70 0.67
C GLY A 51 6.18 -8.75 1.64
N ASP A 52 6.82 -9.80 1.12
CA ASP A 52 7.45 -10.84 1.94
C ASP A 52 8.66 -10.30 2.71
N ARG A 53 9.48 -9.46 2.07
CA ARG A 53 10.62 -8.78 2.70
C ARG A 53 10.18 -7.86 3.83
N VAL A 54 9.12 -7.08 3.61
CA VAL A 54 8.54 -6.19 4.64
C VAL A 54 7.96 -7.01 5.79
N THR A 55 7.24 -8.10 5.49
CA THR A 55 6.72 -9.00 6.53
C THR A 55 7.84 -9.58 7.39
N ARG A 56 8.94 -10.02 6.78
CA ARG A 56 10.11 -10.53 7.50
C ARG A 56 10.75 -9.44 8.37
N LEU A 57 10.86 -8.21 7.86
CA LEU A 57 11.36 -7.08 8.64
C LEU A 57 10.48 -6.84 9.88
N MET A 58 9.16 -6.91 9.76
CA MET A 58 8.26 -6.78 10.93
C MET A 58 8.52 -7.85 11.99
N VAL A 59 8.72 -9.11 11.57
CA VAL A 59 9.08 -10.22 12.49
C VAL A 59 10.42 -9.95 13.17
N ASP A 60 11.43 -9.58 12.40
CA ASP A 60 12.79 -9.34 12.91
C ASP A 60 12.84 -8.15 13.88
N GLN A 61 11.95 -7.17 13.71
CA GLN A 61 11.78 -6.03 14.63
C GLN A 61 10.86 -6.34 15.83
N GLY A 62 10.33 -7.56 15.93
CA GLY A 62 9.42 -7.95 17.00
C GLY A 62 8.07 -7.26 16.92
N VAL A 63 7.63 -6.82 15.73
CA VAL A 63 6.30 -6.22 15.52
C VAL A 63 5.28 -7.34 15.34
N HIS A 64 4.48 -7.58 16.38
CA HIS A 64 3.44 -8.61 16.43
C HIS A 64 2.16 -8.05 17.07
N PHE A 65 1.04 -8.70 16.78
CA PHE A 65 -0.22 -8.40 17.46
C PHE A 65 -0.25 -8.97 18.87
N GLY A 66 -0.69 -8.16 19.84
CA GLY A 66 -0.85 -8.60 21.24
C GLY A 66 0.48 -8.76 22.00
N GLU A 67 0.41 -9.32 23.19
CA GLU A 67 1.60 -9.57 24.02
C GLU A 67 2.19 -10.96 23.74
N GLY A 68 3.48 -11.07 23.45
CA GLY A 68 4.20 -12.34 23.35
C GLY A 68 4.34 -12.88 21.91
N GLN A 69 4.09 -14.17 21.68
CA GLN A 69 4.27 -14.83 20.37
C GLN A 69 3.01 -14.70 19.49
N GLY A 70 2.46 -13.49 19.41
CA GLY A 70 1.26 -13.21 18.65
C GLY A 70 1.44 -13.36 17.13
N ALA A 71 0.34 -13.18 16.38
CA ALA A 71 0.40 -13.22 14.92
C ALA A 71 1.32 -12.10 14.40
N THR A 72 2.11 -12.40 13.36
CA THR A 72 2.93 -11.41 12.66
C THR A 72 2.06 -10.25 12.18
N PHE A 73 2.50 -9.03 12.46
CA PHE A 73 1.86 -7.83 11.94
C PHE A 73 2.20 -7.68 10.45
N ARG A 74 1.20 -7.80 9.58
CA ARG A 74 1.36 -7.60 8.14
C ARG A 74 1.00 -6.17 7.78
N ILE A 75 1.90 -5.47 7.08
CA ILE A 75 1.65 -4.14 6.53
C ILE A 75 1.68 -4.18 5.01
N ASP A 76 0.91 -3.28 4.40
CA ASP A 76 1.08 -2.97 2.98
C ASP A 76 2.43 -2.26 2.80
N PRO A 77 3.30 -2.72 1.89
CA PRO A 77 4.56 -2.05 1.60
C PRO A 77 4.40 -0.71 0.88
N ILE A 78 3.24 -0.43 0.27
CA ILE A 78 2.97 0.80 -0.47
C ILE A 78 2.47 1.88 0.50
N PRO A 79 3.21 2.98 0.69
CA PRO A 79 2.81 4.01 1.63
C PRO A 79 1.61 4.80 1.11
N ARG A 80 0.80 5.27 2.06
CA ARG A 80 -0.12 6.37 1.80
C ARG A 80 0.64 7.69 1.90
N ILE A 81 0.84 8.37 0.77
CA ILE A 81 1.52 9.66 0.73
C ILE A 81 0.49 10.74 1.08
N LEU A 82 0.81 11.55 2.07
CA LEU A 82 0.06 12.76 2.42
C LEU A 82 0.98 13.96 2.16
N GLU A 83 0.50 14.93 1.40
CA GLU A 83 1.28 16.15 1.16
C GLU A 83 1.36 16.98 2.45
N GLY A 84 2.42 17.81 2.59
CA GLY A 84 2.62 18.58 3.81
C GLY A 84 1.44 19.50 4.16
N ALA A 85 0.79 20.09 3.15
CA ALA A 85 -0.40 20.91 3.35
C ALA A 85 -1.62 20.10 3.81
N GLU A 86 -1.77 18.87 3.32
CA GLU A 86 -2.83 17.95 3.73
C GLU A 86 -2.64 17.53 5.20
N TRP A 87 -1.41 17.15 5.56
CA TRP A 87 -1.09 16.78 6.94
C TRP A 87 -1.35 17.92 7.93
N LEU A 88 -0.92 19.15 7.61
CA LEU A 88 -1.16 20.34 8.44
C LEU A 88 -2.65 20.65 8.66
N ALA A 89 -3.52 20.22 7.74
CA ALA A 89 -4.96 20.35 7.89
C ALA A 89 -5.55 19.24 8.78
N LEU A 90 -4.99 18.02 8.72
CA LEU A 90 -5.45 16.85 9.46
C LEU A 90 -4.94 16.79 10.92
N GLU A 91 -3.75 17.30 11.21
CA GLU A 91 -3.12 17.18 12.54
C GLU A 91 -3.71 18.12 13.61
N ARG A 92 -4.64 18.99 13.22
CA ARG A 92 -5.32 19.96 14.10
C ARG A 92 -6.52 19.33 14.82
#